data_AF-A0A7C0ZFZ7-F1
#
_entry.id   AF-A0A7C0ZFZ7-F1
#
_cell.length_a   1.000
_cell.length_b   1.000
_cell.length_c   1.000
_cell.angle_alpha   90.00
_cell.angle_beta   90.00
_cell.angle_gamma   90.00
#
_symmetry.space_group_name_H-M   'P 1'
#
loop_
_entity.id
_entity.type
_entity.pdbx_description
1 polymer ?
#
loop_
_entity_poly.entity_id
_entity_poly.type
_entity_poly.pdbx_seq_one_letter_code
_entity_poly.pdbx_strand_id
1 'polypeptide(L)'
;MSRGEGPVVDELEYQSISPSDFFYRNREIAGFSNPSRATYTAVRELLENSLDACETGRTPPDIFLRITEVEDHRDTETKIYKLRVEDNGIGVPPEHIPKAFGQVFYGTKYELKQARGTFGLGGTMAVLYGQITTNKPVKVVSSTGKVIHKFQLTIDIQNNRANILEHVVEENPSKWHGTAIELQMDGDYSRVMYRLIEYLK
;
A
#
# COMPACT_ATOMS: atom_id res chain seq x y z
N MET A 1 -46.75 -3.84 47.88
CA MET A 1 -45.30 -3.87 47.60
C MET A 1 -45.11 -3.79 46.09
N SER A 2 -44.88 -2.60 45.56
CA SER A 2 -44.62 -2.36 44.13
C SER A 2 -43.13 -2.60 43.87
N ARG A 3 -42.79 -3.53 42.99
CA ARG A 3 -41.41 -3.76 42.53
C ARG A 3 -41.09 -2.70 41.48
N GLY A 4 -40.12 -1.84 41.77
CA GLY A 4 -39.60 -0.87 40.81
C GLY A 4 -38.85 -1.58 39.69
N GLU A 5 -39.26 -1.34 38.45
CA GLU A 5 -38.44 -1.60 37.28
C GLU A 5 -37.32 -0.54 37.26
N GLY A 6 -36.08 -0.99 37.47
CA GLY A 6 -34.90 -0.15 37.29
C GLY A 6 -34.74 0.26 35.82
N PRO A 7 -34.02 1.36 35.53
CA PRO A 7 -33.84 1.81 34.16
C PRO A 7 -33.06 0.76 33.35
N VAL A 8 -33.62 0.39 32.20
CA VAL A 8 -32.90 -0.40 31.18
C VAL A 8 -31.82 0.51 30.61
N VAL A 9 -30.57 0.28 31.02
CA VAL A 9 -29.40 0.85 30.35
C VAL A 9 -29.19 0.04 29.08
N ASP A 10 -29.45 0.67 27.94
CA ASP A 10 -29.09 0.13 26.63
C ASP A 10 -27.55 -0.03 26.60
N GLU A 11 -27.06 -1.26 26.57
CA GLU A 11 -25.63 -1.53 26.47
C GLU A 11 -25.14 -1.01 25.12
N LEU A 12 -24.29 0.02 25.13
CA LEU A 12 -23.59 0.47 23.93
C LEU A 12 -22.66 -0.66 23.46
N GLU A 13 -23.05 -1.35 22.38
CA GLU A 13 -22.18 -2.31 21.71
C GLU A 13 -20.98 -1.57 21.09
N TYR A 14 -19.80 -1.76 21.69
CA TYR A 14 -18.54 -1.30 21.12
C TYR A 14 -18.13 -2.23 19.97
N GLN A 15 -18.33 -1.78 18.74
CA GLN A 15 -17.91 -2.52 17.55
C GLN A 15 -16.53 -2.01 17.08
N SER A 16 -15.56 -2.92 16.95
CA SER A 16 -14.31 -2.64 16.25
C SER A 16 -14.50 -2.87 14.74
N ILE A 17 -14.05 -1.93 13.91
CA ILE A 17 -14.10 -2.11 12.46
C ILE A 17 -12.84 -2.87 12.01
N SER A 18 -13.02 -3.98 11.27
CA SER A 18 -11.89 -4.63 10.62
C SER A 18 -11.34 -3.70 9.52
N PRO A 19 -10.04 -3.74 9.19
CA PRO A 19 -9.52 -2.94 8.08
C PRO A 19 -10.12 -3.31 6.72
N SER A 20 -10.63 -4.53 6.59
CA SER A 20 -11.51 -4.95 5.48
C SER A 20 -12.77 -4.10 5.43
N ASP A 21 -13.49 -4.03 6.55
CA ASP A 21 -14.73 -3.28 6.66
C ASP A 21 -14.46 -1.79 6.49
N PHE A 22 -13.34 -1.28 6.99
CA PHE A 22 -12.90 0.08 6.73
C PHE A 22 -12.68 0.30 5.23
N PHE A 23 -11.94 -0.57 4.54
CA PHE A 23 -11.70 -0.46 3.10
C PHE A 23 -13.01 -0.49 2.31
N TYR A 24 -13.87 -1.48 2.56
CA TYR A 24 -15.14 -1.61 1.84
C TYR A 24 -16.10 -0.45 2.13
N ARG A 25 -16.17 0.03 3.38
CA ARG A 25 -17.04 1.16 3.76
C ARG A 25 -16.48 2.53 3.38
N ASN A 26 -15.16 2.68 3.24
CA ASN A 26 -14.48 3.97 3.06
C ASN A 26 -13.58 4.03 1.81
N ARG A 27 -13.78 3.15 0.82
CA ARG A 27 -13.02 3.15 -0.45
C ARG A 27 -12.98 4.52 -1.13
N GLU A 28 -14.04 5.31 -0.97
CA GLU A 28 -14.13 6.67 -1.51
C GLU A 28 -13.20 7.66 -0.80
N ILE A 29 -13.08 7.53 0.52
CA ILE A 29 -12.22 8.37 1.36
C ILE A 29 -10.74 8.07 1.07
N ALA A 30 -10.42 6.79 0.84
CA ALA A 30 -9.05 6.36 0.53
C ALA A 30 -8.61 6.66 -0.92
N GLY A 31 -9.48 7.21 -1.77
CA GLY A 31 -9.15 7.53 -3.17
C GLY A 31 -9.24 6.36 -4.14
N PHE A 32 -9.75 5.21 -3.71
CA PHE A 32 -9.93 4.00 -4.52
C PHE A 32 -11.41 3.80 -4.94
N SER A 33 -12.15 4.90 -5.12
CA SER A 33 -13.56 4.85 -5.53
C SER A 33 -13.75 4.36 -6.97
N ASN A 34 -12.89 4.80 -7.89
CA ASN A 34 -12.93 4.40 -9.30
C ASN A 34 -11.53 4.12 -9.84
N PRO A 35 -11.40 3.35 -10.95
CA PRO A 35 -10.11 2.90 -11.46
C PRO A 35 -9.16 4.03 -11.86
N SER A 36 -9.66 5.14 -12.39
CA SER A 36 -8.85 6.33 -12.69
C SER A 36 -8.23 6.91 -11.41
N ARG A 37 -9.06 7.23 -10.42
CA ARG A 37 -8.60 7.82 -9.14
C ARG A 37 -7.69 6.85 -8.38
N ALA A 38 -8.02 5.56 -8.39
CA ALA A 38 -7.20 4.50 -7.81
C ALA A 38 -5.80 4.49 -8.44
N THR A 39 -5.71 4.56 -9.78
CA THR A 39 -4.42 4.61 -10.50
C THR A 39 -3.59 5.82 -10.05
N TYR A 40 -4.19 7.01 -10.02
CA TYR A 40 -3.51 8.23 -9.58
C TYR A 40 -3.05 8.15 -8.12
N THR A 41 -3.94 7.72 -7.22
CA THR A 41 -3.66 7.60 -5.80
C THR A 41 -2.58 6.57 -5.52
N ALA A 42 -2.64 5.38 -6.13
CA ALA A 42 -1.63 4.34 -5.94
C ALA A 42 -0.22 4.82 -6.34
N VAL A 43 -0.09 5.47 -7.51
CA VAL A 43 1.18 6.02 -7.96
C VAL A 43 1.69 7.08 -6.99
N ARG A 44 0.82 8.04 -6.62
CA ARG A 44 1.17 9.13 -5.71
C ARG A 44 1.64 8.62 -4.35
N GLU A 45 0.90 7.70 -3.73
CA GLU A 45 1.23 7.18 -2.40
C GLU A 45 2.53 6.38 -2.39
N LEU A 46 2.79 5.59 -3.44
CA LEU A 46 4.06 4.87 -3.56
C LEU A 46 5.24 5.83 -3.77
N LEU A 47 5.08 6.84 -4.64
CA LEU A 47 6.11 7.86 -4.86
C LEU A 47 6.39 8.69 -3.60
N GLU A 48 5.35 9.12 -2.87
CA GLU A 48 5.51 9.87 -1.63
C GLU A 48 6.26 9.07 -0.57
N ASN A 49 5.97 7.76 -0.43
CA ASN A 49 6.72 6.89 0.47
C ASN A 49 8.19 6.71 0.04
N SER A 50 8.45 6.59 -1.26
CA SER A 50 9.82 6.53 -1.80
C SER A 50 10.60 7.82 -1.53
N LEU A 51 9.96 8.99 -1.70
CA LEU A 51 10.55 10.29 -1.40
C LEU A 51 10.88 10.42 0.10
N ASP A 52 9.95 10.06 0.98
CA ASP A 52 10.15 10.08 2.43
C ASP A 52 11.31 9.16 2.84
N ALA A 53 11.45 7.99 2.20
CA ALA A 53 12.54 7.06 2.45
C ALA A 53 13.90 7.64 2.04
N CYS A 54 13.96 8.32 0.89
CA CYS A 54 15.17 9.02 0.43
C CYS A 54 15.53 10.19 1.36
N GLU A 55 14.54 10.99 1.76
CA GLU A 55 14.72 12.13 2.67
C GLU A 55 15.25 11.66 4.04
N THR A 56 14.67 10.60 4.60
CA THR A 56 15.12 9.99 5.85
C THR A 56 16.58 9.54 5.75
N GLY A 57 16.96 8.94 4.61
CA GLY A 57 18.32 8.50 4.32
C GLY A 57 19.26 9.61 3.88
N ARG A 58 18.79 10.86 3.78
CA ARG A 58 19.52 12.01 3.22
C ARG A 58 20.18 11.70 1.87
N THR A 59 19.50 10.88 1.06
CA THR A 59 19.97 10.46 -0.26
C THR A 59 19.20 11.25 -1.31
N PRO A 60 19.86 11.84 -2.33
CA PRO A 60 19.17 12.43 -3.47
C PRO A 60 18.24 11.38 -4.11
N PRO A 61 16.92 11.65 -4.20
CA PRO A 61 15.98 10.65 -4.71
C PRO A 61 16.28 10.28 -6.17
N ASP A 62 16.50 9.00 -6.42
CA ASP A 62 16.48 8.36 -7.73
C ASP A 62 15.37 7.32 -7.70
N ILE A 63 14.25 7.65 -8.34
CA ILE A 63 13.01 6.87 -8.26
C ILE A 63 12.59 6.43 -9.65
N PHE A 64 12.53 5.12 -9.85
CA PHE A 64 12.04 4.50 -11.06
C PHE A 64 10.55 4.17 -10.92
N LEU A 65 9.73 4.74 -11.80
CA LEU A 65 8.30 4.45 -11.93
C LEU A 65 8.02 3.77 -13.28
N ARG A 66 7.33 2.63 -13.26
CA ARG A 66 6.83 1.96 -14.46
C ARG A 66 5.37 1.55 -14.28
N ILE A 67 4.55 1.89 -15.27
CA ILE A 67 3.15 1.43 -15.40
C ILE A 67 3.08 0.65 -16.71
N THR A 68 2.71 -0.62 -16.63
CA THR A 68 2.61 -1.52 -17.80
C THR A 68 1.22 -2.11 -17.87
N GLU A 69 0.52 -1.92 -18.99
CA GLU A 69 -0.72 -2.64 -19.27
C GLU A 69 -0.41 -4.14 -19.46
N VAL A 70 -1.12 -5.04 -18.77
CA VAL A 70 -0.84 -6.48 -18.80
C VAL A 70 -2.02 -7.36 -19.19
N GLU A 71 -3.25 -6.90 -19.01
CA GLU A 71 -4.47 -7.62 -19.42
C GLU A 71 -5.64 -6.62 -19.58
N ASP A 72 -6.61 -6.95 -20.42
CA ASP A 72 -7.92 -6.29 -20.40
C ASP A 72 -8.74 -6.78 -19.19
N HIS A 73 -9.47 -5.90 -18.53
CA HIS A 73 -10.39 -6.32 -17.47
C HIS A 73 -11.72 -6.74 -18.12
N ARG A 74 -11.97 -8.06 -18.16
CA ARG A 74 -12.97 -8.69 -19.06
C ARG A 74 -14.41 -8.21 -18.90
N ASP A 75 -14.71 -7.54 -17.79
CA ASP A 75 -16.06 -7.09 -17.43
C ASP A 75 -16.22 -5.55 -17.38
N THR A 76 -15.20 -4.78 -17.76
CA THR A 76 -15.21 -3.30 -17.68
C THR A 76 -14.46 -2.66 -18.85
N GLU A 77 -14.61 -1.34 -19.04
CA GLU A 77 -13.79 -0.55 -19.97
C GLU A 77 -12.36 -0.29 -19.43
N THR A 78 -11.97 -0.95 -18.35
CA THR A 78 -10.70 -0.73 -17.65
C THR A 78 -9.72 -1.85 -17.92
N LYS A 79 -8.47 -1.65 -17.51
CA LYS A 79 -7.38 -2.59 -17.80
C LYS A 79 -6.63 -2.93 -16.54
N ILE A 80 -5.98 -4.09 -16.54
CA ILE A 80 -5.04 -4.45 -15.49
C ILE A 80 -3.69 -3.83 -15.81
N TYR A 81 -3.19 -3.03 -14.87
CA TYR A 81 -1.87 -2.45 -14.93
C TYR A 81 -0.97 -3.05 -13.87
N LYS A 82 0.27 -3.34 -14.27
CA LYS A 82 1.38 -3.61 -13.37
C LYS A 82 2.09 -2.30 -13.06
N LEU A 83 2.02 -1.89 -11.80
CA LEU A 83 2.70 -0.71 -11.26
C LEU A 83 3.96 -1.17 -10.53
N ARG A 84 5.10 -0.61 -10.91
CA ARG A 84 6.38 -0.77 -10.22
C ARG A 84 6.93 0.59 -9.81
N VAL A 85 7.26 0.74 -8.55
CA VAL A 85 8.01 1.89 -8.00
C VAL A 85 9.24 1.35 -7.30
N GLU A 86 10.41 1.89 -7.63
CA GLU A 86 11.69 1.52 -7.04
C GLU A 86 12.47 2.77 -6.67
N ASP A 87 12.97 2.83 -5.44
CA ASP A 87 13.75 3.94 -4.92
C ASP A 87 15.15 3.51 -4.48
N ASN A 88 16.02 4.51 -4.31
CA ASN A 88 17.33 4.40 -3.68
C ASN A 88 17.29 4.86 -2.20
N GLY A 89 16.18 4.69 -1.51
CA GLY A 89 16.01 5.14 -0.13
C GLY A 89 16.74 4.27 0.91
N ILE A 90 16.32 4.38 2.17
CA ILE A 90 16.90 3.61 3.30
C ILE A 90 16.62 2.10 3.25
N GLY A 91 15.68 1.66 2.42
CA GLY A 91 15.12 0.31 2.46
C GLY A 91 14.26 0.06 3.71
N VAL A 92 13.64 -1.12 3.75
CA VAL A 92 12.83 -1.59 4.86
C VAL A 92 13.49 -2.85 5.42
N PRO A 93 13.80 -2.91 6.73
CA PRO A 93 14.32 -4.13 7.35
C PRO A 93 13.38 -5.32 7.16
N PRO A 94 13.90 -6.53 6.90
CA PRO A 94 13.09 -7.70 6.53
C PRO A 94 11.99 -8.05 7.53
N GLU A 95 12.23 -7.84 8.82
CA GLU A 95 11.28 -8.08 9.91
C GLU A 95 10.06 -7.14 9.86
N HIS A 96 10.19 -5.98 9.20
CA HIS A 96 9.12 -4.99 9.07
C HIS A 96 8.38 -5.09 7.74
N ILE A 97 8.98 -5.69 6.70
CA ILE A 97 8.37 -5.77 5.35
C ILE A 97 6.96 -6.38 5.37
N PRO A 98 6.69 -7.55 6.00
CA PRO A 98 5.35 -8.12 6.00
C PRO A 98 4.33 -7.16 6.61
N LYS A 99 4.65 -6.53 7.74
CA LYS A 99 3.71 -5.60 8.40
C LYS A 99 3.55 -4.30 7.60
N ALA A 100 4.63 -3.73 7.07
CA ALA A 100 4.61 -2.50 6.30
C ALA A 100 3.75 -2.59 5.02
N PHE A 101 3.72 -3.75 4.37
CA PHE A 101 3.02 -3.93 3.09
C PHE A 101 1.79 -4.83 3.18
N GLY A 102 1.58 -5.52 4.30
CA GLY A 102 0.50 -6.49 4.47
C GLY A 102 -0.37 -6.29 5.70
N GLN A 103 -0.18 -5.22 6.47
CA GLN A 103 -1.03 -4.84 7.59
C GLN A 103 -1.50 -3.39 7.42
N VAL A 104 -2.81 -3.21 7.29
CA VAL A 104 -3.44 -1.88 7.22
C VAL A 104 -3.36 -1.24 8.61
N PHE A 105 -3.15 0.07 8.68
CA PHE A 105 -2.85 0.80 9.93
C PHE A 105 -1.54 0.34 10.60
N TYR A 106 -0.54 -0.06 9.82
CA TYR A 106 0.81 -0.30 10.30
C TYR A 106 1.79 0.60 9.56
N GLY A 107 2.44 1.50 10.30
CA GLY A 107 3.41 2.43 9.76
C GLY A 107 4.21 3.11 10.87
N THR A 108 5.33 3.73 10.51
CA THR A 108 6.17 4.50 11.44
C THR A 108 5.69 5.95 11.61
N LYS A 109 4.67 6.36 10.85
CA LYS A 109 4.13 7.73 10.77
C LYS A 109 3.18 8.10 11.93
N TYR A 110 3.23 7.40 13.06
CA TYR A 110 2.45 7.72 14.27
C TYR A 110 3.14 8.74 15.19
N GLU A 111 4.43 9.01 14.97
CA GLU A 111 5.11 10.16 15.57
C GLU A 111 4.86 11.40 14.70
N LEU A 112 4.49 12.53 15.32
CA LEU A 112 4.33 13.85 14.68
C LEU A 112 5.67 14.34 14.10
N LYS A 113 6.10 13.78 12.97
CA LYS A 113 7.12 14.33 12.08
C LYS A 113 6.42 14.76 10.79
N GLN A 114 6.80 15.92 10.25
CA GLN A 114 6.35 16.36 8.94
C GLN A 114 6.84 15.35 7.89
N ALA A 115 6.00 14.39 7.53
CA ALA A 115 6.19 13.44 6.44
C ALA A 115 5.02 13.57 5.47
N ARG A 116 5.21 13.16 4.21
CA ARG A 116 4.13 13.20 3.21
C ARG A 116 3.15 12.03 3.46
N GLY A 117 1.86 12.24 3.21
CA GLY A 117 0.80 11.23 3.42
C GLY A 117 0.25 11.15 4.85
N THR A 118 -1.05 10.91 4.99
CA THR A 118 -1.77 11.25 6.23
C THR A 118 -1.71 10.21 7.35
N PHE A 119 -1.48 8.92 7.13
CA PHE A 119 -1.57 7.90 8.22
C PHE A 119 -0.78 6.60 8.00
N GLY A 120 0.24 6.59 7.12
CA GLY A 120 0.92 5.34 6.74
C GLY A 120 -0.01 4.33 6.04
N LEU A 121 -1.11 4.83 5.47
CA LEU A 121 -2.17 4.02 4.86
C LEU A 121 -1.99 3.81 3.37
N GLY A 122 -1.53 4.80 2.62
CA GLY A 122 -1.72 4.82 1.17
C GLY A 122 -1.01 3.70 0.41
N GLY A 123 0.23 3.36 0.81
CA GLY A 123 0.98 2.25 0.19
C GLY A 123 0.28 0.91 0.40
N THR A 124 -0.12 0.59 1.63
CA THR A 124 -0.85 -0.64 1.95
C THR A 124 -2.24 -0.67 1.31
N MET A 125 -2.91 0.49 1.18
CA MET A 125 -4.19 0.58 0.49
C MET A 125 -4.06 0.32 -1.01
N ALA A 126 -2.95 0.72 -1.64
CA ALA A 126 -2.66 0.37 -3.03
C ALA A 126 -2.46 -1.15 -3.20
N VAL A 127 -1.75 -1.79 -2.26
CA VAL A 127 -1.60 -3.25 -2.22
C VAL A 127 -2.97 -3.94 -2.05
N LEU A 128 -3.78 -3.48 -1.10
CA LEU A 128 -5.10 -4.04 -0.82
C LEU A 128 -6.04 -3.92 -2.02
N TYR A 129 -6.07 -2.74 -2.66
CA TYR A 129 -6.86 -2.53 -3.87
C TYR A 129 -6.39 -3.42 -5.02
N GLY A 130 -5.07 -3.54 -5.24
CA GLY A 130 -4.51 -4.43 -6.24
C GLY A 130 -4.90 -5.89 -6.02
N GLN A 131 -4.84 -6.35 -4.78
CA GLN A 131 -5.26 -7.71 -4.42
C GLN A 131 -6.76 -7.92 -4.62
N ILE A 132 -7.62 -7.00 -4.19
CA ILE A 132 -9.07 -7.14 -4.33
C ILE A 132 -9.48 -7.17 -5.81
N THR A 133 -8.81 -6.38 -6.65
CA THR A 133 -9.17 -6.26 -8.07
C THR A 133 -8.56 -7.33 -8.96
N THR A 134 -7.40 -7.89 -8.61
CA THR A 134 -6.68 -8.84 -9.48
C THR A 134 -6.44 -10.21 -8.86
N ASN A 135 -6.65 -10.34 -7.55
CA ASN A 135 -6.29 -11.50 -6.75
C ASN A 135 -4.80 -11.92 -6.91
N LYS A 136 -3.92 -10.96 -7.25
CA LYS A 136 -2.48 -11.18 -7.38
C LYS A 136 -1.74 -10.71 -6.13
N PRO A 137 -0.64 -11.38 -5.75
CA PRO A 137 0.22 -10.92 -4.67
C PRO A 137 1.01 -9.66 -5.06
N VAL A 138 1.39 -8.87 -4.05
CA VAL A 138 2.40 -7.83 -4.21
C VAL A 138 3.79 -8.44 -4.11
N LYS A 139 4.73 -7.94 -4.90
CA LYS A 139 6.16 -8.24 -4.75
C LYS A 139 6.86 -7.05 -4.13
N VAL A 140 7.65 -7.30 -3.10
CA VAL A 140 8.46 -6.29 -2.43
C VAL A 140 9.91 -6.74 -2.43
N VAL A 141 10.80 -5.92 -2.97
CA VAL A 141 12.25 -6.13 -2.91
C VAL A 141 12.84 -5.00 -2.08
N SER A 142 13.65 -5.30 -1.08
CA SER A 142 14.25 -4.25 -0.26
C SER A 142 15.62 -4.64 0.28
N SER A 143 16.47 -3.63 0.47
CA SER A 143 17.78 -3.80 1.08
C SER A 143 18.18 -2.56 1.86
N THR A 144 18.83 -2.78 3.00
CA THR A 144 19.53 -1.76 3.79
C THR A 144 21.04 -1.71 3.45
N GLY A 145 21.45 -2.27 2.30
CA GLY A 145 22.83 -2.26 1.79
C GLY A 145 23.64 -3.53 2.06
N LYS A 146 23.11 -4.52 2.79
CA LYS A 146 23.83 -5.77 3.13
C LYS A 146 23.44 -6.96 2.25
N VAL A 147 22.15 -7.28 2.23
CA VAL A 147 21.55 -8.39 1.47
C VAL A 147 20.24 -7.90 0.88
N ILE A 148 19.78 -8.52 -0.20
CA ILE A 148 18.52 -8.16 -0.84
C ILE A 148 17.46 -9.16 -0.37
N HIS A 149 16.37 -8.66 0.19
CA HIS A 149 15.21 -9.47 0.55
C HIS A 149 14.12 -9.30 -0.49
N LYS A 150 13.59 -10.40 -1.02
CA LYS A 150 12.47 -10.45 -1.96
C LYS A 150 11.31 -11.17 -1.31
N PHE A 151 10.17 -10.50 -1.22
CA PHE A 151 8.94 -11.03 -0.66
C PHE A 151 7.84 -11.06 -1.71
N GLN A 152 7.02 -12.11 -1.68
CA GLN A 152 5.69 -12.11 -2.27
C GLN A 152 4.66 -12.22 -1.16
N LEU A 153 3.73 -11.26 -1.10
CA LEU A 153 2.78 -11.12 0.01
C LEU A 153 1.35 -11.02 -0.51
N THR A 154 0.41 -11.54 0.26
CA THR A 154 -1.01 -11.15 0.23
C THR A 154 -1.44 -10.63 1.58
N ILE A 155 -2.54 -9.89 1.62
CA ILE A 155 -3.20 -9.42 2.83
C ILE A 155 -4.29 -10.43 3.19
N ASP A 156 -4.18 -11.03 4.36
CA ASP A 156 -5.32 -11.66 5.02
C ASP A 156 -6.23 -10.53 5.51
N ILE A 157 -7.20 -10.22 4.67
CA ILE A 157 -8.10 -9.10 4.83
C ILE A 157 -8.84 -9.22 6.17
N GLN A 158 -9.34 -10.40 6.51
CA GLN A 158 -10.15 -10.66 7.71
C GLN A 158 -9.36 -10.43 9.00
N ASN A 159 -8.10 -10.89 9.03
CA ASN A 159 -7.27 -10.83 10.24
C ASN A 159 -6.31 -9.63 10.26
N ASN A 160 -6.34 -8.78 9.22
CA ASN A 160 -5.40 -7.67 9.02
C ASN A 160 -3.93 -8.08 9.24
N ARG A 161 -3.49 -9.10 8.52
CA ARG A 161 -2.10 -9.58 8.61
C ARG A 161 -1.57 -9.93 7.24
N ALA A 162 -0.26 -9.84 7.08
CA ALA A 162 0.41 -10.34 5.90
C ALA A 162 0.39 -11.86 5.89
N ASN A 163 0.10 -12.42 4.72
CA ASN A 163 0.36 -13.80 4.39
C ASN A 163 1.58 -13.85 3.45
N ILE A 164 2.68 -14.44 3.94
CA ILE A 164 3.93 -14.54 3.19
C ILE A 164 3.86 -15.76 2.28
N LEU A 165 3.81 -15.53 0.97
CA LEU A 165 3.82 -16.61 -0.02
C LEU A 165 5.23 -17.08 -0.34
N GLU A 166 6.17 -16.14 -0.39
CA GLU A 166 7.57 -16.41 -0.71
C GLU A 166 8.48 -15.39 -0.02
N HIS A 167 9.63 -15.86 0.46
CA HIS A 167 10.73 -15.02 0.95
C HIS A 167 12.07 -15.59 0.45
N VAL A 168 12.78 -14.80 -0.35
CA VAL A 168 14.11 -15.12 -0.87
C VAL A 168 15.12 -14.08 -0.39
N VAL A 169 16.33 -14.53 -0.04
CA VAL A 169 17.45 -13.67 0.34
C VAL A 169 18.58 -13.86 -0.65
N GLU A 170 19.08 -12.76 -1.19
CA GLU A 170 20.17 -12.74 -2.16
C GLU A 170 21.35 -11.90 -1.68
N GLU A 171 22.55 -12.22 -2.16
CA GLU A 171 23.73 -11.40 -1.96
C GLU A 171 23.56 -10.03 -2.62
N ASN A 172 24.19 -9.00 -2.04
CA ASN A 172 24.11 -7.63 -2.54
C ASN A 172 25.49 -7.07 -2.92
N PRO A 173 26.14 -7.60 -3.98
CA PRO A 173 27.48 -7.18 -4.37
C PRO A 173 27.55 -5.71 -4.79
N SER A 174 26.46 -5.17 -5.34
CA SER A 174 26.34 -3.75 -5.71
C SER A 174 26.10 -2.83 -4.51
N LYS A 175 25.86 -3.38 -3.31
CA LYS A 175 25.47 -2.64 -2.11
C LYS A 175 24.26 -1.74 -2.34
N TRP A 176 23.33 -2.20 -3.17
CA TRP A 176 22.08 -1.49 -3.42
C TRP A 176 21.32 -1.27 -2.11
N HIS A 177 20.73 -0.10 -1.95
CA HIS A 177 19.84 0.22 -0.83
C HIS A 177 18.58 0.85 -1.40
N GLY A 178 17.44 0.54 -0.80
CA GLY A 178 16.15 1.03 -1.29
C GLY A 178 15.05 0.00 -1.22
N THR A 179 13.92 0.35 -1.82
CA THR A 179 12.73 -0.50 -1.89
C THR A 179 12.13 -0.48 -3.28
N ALA A 180 11.77 -1.65 -3.81
CA ALA A 180 10.97 -1.80 -5.00
C ALA A 180 9.66 -2.52 -4.67
N ILE A 181 8.53 -1.95 -5.08
CA ILE A 181 7.19 -2.50 -4.92
C ILE A 181 6.62 -2.72 -6.31
N GLU A 182 6.11 -3.93 -6.57
CA GLU A 182 5.42 -4.29 -7.80
C GLU A 182 4.05 -4.89 -7.46
N LEU A 183 2.98 -4.28 -7.96
CA LEU A 183 1.61 -4.77 -7.78
C LEU A 183 0.83 -4.71 -9.09
N GLN A 184 -0.20 -5.54 -9.20
CA GLN A 184 -1.17 -5.47 -10.29
C GLN A 184 -2.50 -4.93 -9.75
N MET A 185 -3.12 -4.04 -10.50
CA MET A 185 -4.38 -3.42 -10.12
C MET A 185 -5.24 -3.13 -11.35
N ASP A 186 -6.56 -3.20 -11.18
CA ASP A 186 -7.50 -2.59 -12.12
C ASP A 186 -7.26 -1.07 -12.18
N GLY A 187 -7.35 -0.47 -13.36
CA GLY A 187 -6.99 0.93 -13.53
C GLY A 187 -7.47 1.53 -14.84
N ASP A 188 -7.36 2.85 -14.91
CA ASP A 188 -7.58 3.60 -16.13
C ASP A 188 -6.51 4.68 -16.26
N TYR A 189 -5.33 4.24 -16.71
CA TYR A 189 -4.18 5.11 -16.92
C TYR A 189 -4.47 6.19 -17.97
N SER A 190 -5.22 5.87 -19.02
CA SER A 190 -5.50 6.78 -20.13
C SER A 190 -6.17 8.08 -19.66
N ARG A 191 -7.09 7.99 -18.71
CA ARG A 191 -7.80 9.16 -18.15
C ARG A 191 -6.98 9.98 -17.17
N VAL A 192 -5.95 9.42 -16.55
CA VAL A 192 -5.15 10.11 -15.51
C VAL A 192 -3.73 10.47 -15.94
N MET A 193 -3.29 9.99 -17.10
CA MET A 193 -1.93 10.19 -17.61
C MET A 193 -1.48 11.66 -17.55
N TYR A 194 -2.31 12.60 -18.02
CA TYR A 194 -1.94 14.03 -17.99
C TYR A 194 -1.71 14.54 -16.56
N ARG A 195 -2.57 14.18 -15.62
CA ARG A 195 -2.46 14.57 -14.21
C ARG A 195 -1.25 13.94 -13.53
N LEU A 196 -0.93 12.69 -13.88
CA LEU A 196 0.27 12.02 -13.39
C LEU A 196 1.54 12.69 -13.91
N ILE A 197 1.59 13.03 -15.20
CA ILE A 197 2.72 13.76 -15.79
C ILE A 197 2.88 15.13 -15.14
N GLU A 198 1.78 15.84 -14.87
CA GLU A 198 1.80 17.13 -14.18
C GLU A 198 2.32 17.00 -12.74
N TYR A 199 1.91 15.97 -12.01
CA TYR A 199 2.40 15.70 -10.66
C TYR A 199 3.91 15.37 -10.61
N LEU A 200 4.45 14.77 -11.66
CA LEU A 200 5.86 14.37 -11.76
C LEU A 200 6.81 15.51 -12.17
N LYS A 201 6.28 16.67 -12.58
CA LYS A 201 7.06 17.86 -12.96
C LYS A 201 7.46 18.67 -11.74
#